data_AF-A0A818TFH4-F1
#
_entry.id   AF-A0A818TFH4-F1
#
_cell.length_a   1.000
_cell.length_b   1.000
_cell.length_c   1.000
_cell.angle_alpha   90.00
_cell.angle_beta   90.00
_cell.angle_gamma   90.00
#
_symmetry.space_group_name_H-M   'P 1'
#
loop_
_entity.id
_entity.type
_entity.pdbx_description
1 polymer ?
#
loop_
_entity_poly.entity_id
_entity_poly.type
_entity_poly.pdbx_seq_one_letter_code
_entity_poly.pdbx_strand_id
1 'polypeptide(L)'
;MSGGDATRFFDTSGCLNLTRPTTGTSTLPLNQRRNERKRPISSSLQIRGQLKIDLYNFDHIDFIDSKYVLTSPRSLEACARLNIKPVTLLPKRLADVQDDIGSEKVRLSTLADVRDKMDVDRLGNLQRCREEREKIIREEALANPSSTKVIEPQPSTVHDRSLPQRTFFDTKFNPSNSLLHGLDQPTTISSVPVRSQSATGVKFSEYDTNTHLPPRPTSSNRTTVANSILKSASSQWPPTSLYDDANNRDDSYEQRASSSAHLHDDVQRLSKNLRRMSTSDSIPKQNKNERYVSGLENVKQMIERRVTHSNAANDPDAAGFERKQYEVLLGHYDHELKIQKARENALRGEKERELERQETLLHDFLVQTKADERRENETRRKINKLHHTRQFYGTLQQKNHEEQLTDLQRQRLELLHKIQSKDRRTKHFIKDKEETTNLSRSLAKSSQDLRDYLRETNQSFDVMAKKAELTNSVLDKKTTKPLNRNHFKSSLRT
;
A
#
# COMPACT_ATOMS: atom_id res chain seq x y z
N MET A 1 8.43 -65.33 -29.30
CA MET A 1 8.62 -66.10 -28.06
C MET A 1 8.03 -65.25 -26.94
N SER A 2 6.72 -65.38 -26.71
CA SER A 2 6.12 -66.25 -25.67
C SER A 2 6.51 -65.77 -24.28
N GLY A 3 5.67 -64.94 -23.65
CA GLY A 3 4.64 -65.38 -22.71
C GLY A 3 4.95 -64.71 -21.36
N GLY A 4 4.04 -64.42 -20.44
CA GLY A 4 2.61 -64.69 -20.28
C GLY A 4 2.24 -64.29 -18.84
N ASP A 5 1.02 -63.79 -18.66
CA ASP A 5 0.08 -63.93 -17.54
C ASP A 5 0.54 -63.98 -16.07
N ALA A 6 -0.11 -63.14 -15.24
CA ALA A 6 -0.89 -63.62 -14.08
C ALA A 6 -1.79 -62.54 -13.45
N THR A 7 -3.09 -62.76 -13.60
CA THR A 7 -4.26 -62.24 -12.86
C THR A 7 -4.29 -62.59 -11.37
N ARG A 8 -4.95 -61.76 -10.53
CA ARG A 8 -5.76 -62.09 -9.33
C ARG A 8 -6.41 -60.79 -8.82
N PHE A 9 -7.70 -60.50 -9.00
CA PHE A 9 -8.93 -61.01 -8.35
C PHE A 9 -8.89 -61.01 -6.81
N PHE A 10 -9.64 -60.10 -6.18
CA PHE A 10 -10.48 -60.35 -5.00
C PHE A 10 -11.67 -59.39 -4.99
N ASP A 11 -12.85 -59.96 -5.27
CA ASP A 11 -14.16 -59.42 -4.92
C ASP A 11 -14.46 -59.73 -3.45
N THR A 12 -15.03 -58.77 -2.72
CA THR A 12 -15.85 -59.05 -1.53
C THR A 12 -17.05 -58.12 -1.50
N SER A 13 -18.19 -58.67 -1.91
CA SER A 13 -19.55 -58.21 -1.71
C SER A 13 -19.97 -58.32 -0.24
N GLY A 14 -20.67 -57.29 0.27
CA GLY A 14 -21.33 -57.32 1.58
C GLY A 14 -22.63 -56.53 1.55
N CYS A 15 -23.73 -57.22 1.25
CA CYS A 15 -25.10 -56.72 1.32
C CYS A 15 -25.61 -56.72 2.76
N LEU A 16 -26.17 -55.60 3.24
CA LEU A 16 -27.16 -55.60 4.32
C LEU A 16 -28.28 -54.61 4.00
N ASN A 17 -29.47 -55.17 3.81
CA ASN A 17 -30.76 -54.50 3.79
C ASN A 17 -31.09 -53.95 5.19
N LEU A 18 -31.75 -52.79 5.29
CA LEU A 18 -32.74 -52.55 6.34
C LEU A 18 -33.68 -51.37 5.98
N THR A 19 -34.92 -51.74 5.68
CA THR A 19 -36.22 -51.09 6.00
C THR A 19 -36.35 -49.57 6.17
N ARG A 20 -37.24 -49.04 5.31
CA ARG A 20 -37.94 -47.75 5.34
C ARG A 20 -38.98 -47.70 6.47
N PRO A 21 -39.32 -46.50 6.98
CA PRO A 21 -40.74 -46.19 7.11
C PRO A 21 -41.13 -44.84 6.50
N THR A 22 -42.38 -44.82 6.07
CA THR A 22 -43.17 -43.76 5.44
C THR A 22 -43.86 -42.86 6.47
N THR A 23 -44.51 -41.81 5.95
CA THR A 23 -45.41 -40.82 6.59
C THR A 23 -44.68 -39.59 7.15
N GLY A 24 -45.13 -38.35 6.96
CA GLY A 24 -46.35 -37.86 6.36
C GLY A 24 -46.26 -36.37 6.00
N THR A 25 -47.10 -36.04 5.02
CA THR A 25 -47.53 -34.74 4.53
C THR A 25 -48.05 -33.83 5.66
N SER A 26 -47.57 -32.57 5.71
CA SER A 26 -48.34 -31.47 6.28
C SER A 26 -47.98 -30.17 5.57
N THR A 27 -48.96 -29.68 4.81
CA THR A 27 -49.05 -28.39 4.14
C THR A 27 -49.70 -27.35 5.04
N LEU A 28 -49.42 -26.07 4.74
CA LEU A 28 -50.14 -24.81 5.10
C LEU A 28 -49.40 -23.88 6.11
N PRO A 29 -49.69 -22.56 6.14
CA PRO A 29 -48.92 -21.58 5.36
C PRO A 29 -48.60 -20.27 6.14
N LEU A 30 -48.07 -19.28 5.40
CA LEU A 30 -48.31 -17.84 5.58
C LEU A 30 -47.41 -17.02 6.53
N ASN A 31 -46.73 -16.06 5.89
CA ASN A 31 -46.44 -14.69 6.36
C ASN A 31 -45.69 -14.48 7.68
N GLN A 32 -44.39 -14.17 7.57
CA GLN A 32 -43.85 -13.07 8.37
C GLN A 32 -42.80 -12.23 7.62
N ARG A 33 -43.20 -10.97 7.48
CA ARG A 33 -42.52 -9.80 6.95
C ARG A 33 -41.34 -9.39 7.83
N ARG A 34 -40.35 -8.77 7.18
CA ARG A 34 -39.47 -7.68 7.66
C ARG A 34 -38.47 -8.02 8.76
N ASN A 35 -37.19 -8.10 8.38
CA ASN A 35 -36.18 -7.09 8.75
C ASN A 35 -34.80 -7.45 8.15
N GLU A 36 -34.63 -7.22 6.85
CA GLU A 36 -33.30 -7.15 6.27
C GLU A 36 -32.67 -5.81 6.64
N ARG A 37 -31.69 -5.89 7.54
CA ARG A 37 -30.81 -4.78 7.92
C ARG A 37 -30.04 -4.32 6.68
N LYS A 38 -30.43 -3.18 6.14
CA LYS A 38 -29.63 -2.38 5.20
C LYS A 38 -28.27 -2.11 5.84
N ARG A 39 -27.23 -2.78 5.35
CA ARG A 39 -25.84 -2.37 5.60
C ARG A 39 -25.66 -1.00 4.93
N PRO A 40 -24.96 -0.04 5.56
CA PRO A 40 -24.68 1.24 4.94
C PRO A 40 -23.76 0.99 3.74
N ILE A 41 -24.31 1.17 2.55
CA ILE A 41 -23.56 1.23 1.30
C ILE A 41 -22.67 2.47 1.41
N SER A 42 -21.36 2.23 1.32
CA SER A 42 -20.32 3.24 1.22
C SER A 42 -20.74 4.37 0.26
N SER A 43 -20.80 5.57 0.80
CA SER A 43 -21.43 6.77 0.24
C SER A 43 -20.58 7.47 -0.84
N SER A 44 -20.22 6.78 -1.92
CA SER A 44 -19.51 7.42 -3.05
C SER A 44 -19.87 6.95 -4.46
N LEU A 45 -20.75 5.96 -4.63
CA LEU A 45 -21.18 5.46 -5.94
C LEU A 45 -22.63 5.83 -6.25
N GLN A 46 -22.92 7.12 -6.41
CA GLN A 46 -24.27 7.55 -6.80
C GLN A 46 -24.25 8.85 -7.60
N ILE A 47 -23.71 8.79 -8.82
CA ILE A 47 -24.08 9.72 -9.89
C ILE A 47 -24.57 8.86 -11.06
N ARG A 48 -25.88 8.54 -11.02
CA ARG A 48 -26.67 7.81 -12.03
C ARG A 48 -26.22 6.38 -12.38
N GLY A 49 -26.47 5.44 -11.47
CA GLY A 49 -26.80 4.02 -11.78
C GLY A 49 -25.79 3.14 -12.54
N GLN A 50 -24.65 3.69 -12.98
CA GLN A 50 -23.60 2.93 -13.66
C GLN A 50 -22.56 2.49 -12.65
N LEU A 51 -22.37 1.17 -12.54
CA LEU A 51 -21.27 0.56 -11.82
C LEU A 51 -19.96 1.09 -12.44
N LYS A 52 -19.23 1.92 -11.68
CA LYS A 52 -17.94 2.48 -12.10
C LYS A 52 -16.85 1.48 -11.79
N ILE A 53 -16.37 0.81 -12.83
CA ILE A 53 -15.31 -0.19 -12.81
C ILE A 53 -14.06 0.46 -13.42
N ASP A 54 -12.98 0.49 -12.66
CA ASP A 54 -11.72 1.13 -12.98
C ASP A 54 -10.53 0.21 -12.65
N LEU A 55 -9.31 0.64 -12.96
CA LEU A 55 -8.09 -0.19 -12.80
C LEU A 55 -7.76 -0.57 -11.34
N TYR A 56 -8.44 0.03 -10.35
CA TYR A 56 -8.24 -0.27 -8.93
C TYR A 56 -9.28 -1.23 -8.38
N ASN A 57 -10.51 -1.21 -8.93
CA ASN A 57 -11.62 -1.99 -8.38
C ASN A 57 -12.16 -3.09 -9.32
N PHE A 58 -11.64 -3.27 -10.54
CA PHE A 58 -12.17 -4.27 -11.47
C PHE A 58 -12.03 -5.73 -11.02
N ASP A 59 -11.13 -6.04 -10.09
CA ASP A 59 -10.99 -7.37 -9.48
C ASP A 59 -11.91 -7.57 -8.24
N HIS A 60 -12.75 -6.60 -7.88
CA HIS A 60 -13.62 -6.69 -6.71
C HIS A 60 -14.77 -7.68 -6.94
N ILE A 61 -15.16 -8.41 -5.89
CA ILE A 61 -16.16 -9.50 -5.94
C ILE A 61 -17.49 -9.03 -6.53
N ASP A 62 -17.88 -7.79 -6.23
CA ASP A 62 -19.12 -7.16 -6.72
C ASP A 62 -19.19 -7.03 -8.25
N PHE A 63 -18.07 -7.17 -8.96
CA PHE A 63 -17.98 -7.03 -10.41
C PHE A 63 -17.60 -8.32 -11.16
N ILE A 64 -17.45 -9.45 -10.46
CA ILE A 64 -17.07 -10.73 -11.09
C ILE A 64 -18.08 -11.13 -12.18
N ASP A 65 -19.37 -10.90 -11.93
CA ASP A 65 -20.46 -11.22 -12.87
C ASP A 65 -20.85 -10.01 -13.75
N SER A 66 -20.04 -8.94 -13.75
CA SER A 66 -20.29 -7.76 -14.58
C SER A 66 -20.05 -8.08 -16.06
N LYS A 67 -20.97 -7.61 -16.92
CA LYS A 67 -20.82 -7.69 -18.38
C LYS A 67 -19.65 -6.85 -18.91
N TYR A 68 -19.22 -5.83 -18.16
CA TYR A 68 -18.19 -4.88 -18.58
C TYR A 68 -16.94 -5.00 -17.73
N VAL A 69 -15.77 -4.90 -18.36
CA VAL A 69 -14.45 -5.03 -17.71
C VAL A 69 -13.97 -3.70 -17.10
N LEU A 70 -14.15 -2.59 -17.81
CA LEU A 70 -13.85 -1.23 -17.34
C LEU A 70 -14.93 -0.29 -17.85
N THR A 71 -15.36 0.65 -17.00
CA THR A 71 -16.36 1.68 -17.34
C THR A 71 -15.86 3.10 -17.04
N SER A 72 -14.72 3.23 -16.35
CA SER A 72 -14.07 4.52 -16.10
C SER A 72 -13.37 5.04 -17.37
N PRO A 73 -13.74 6.23 -17.90
CA PRO A 73 -13.12 6.80 -19.10
C PRO A 73 -11.60 6.92 -19.00
N ARG A 74 -11.08 7.40 -17.86
CA ARG A 74 -9.63 7.51 -17.62
C ARG A 74 -8.90 6.17 -17.62
N SER A 75 -9.56 5.13 -17.16
CA SER A 75 -9.00 3.78 -17.16
C SER A 75 -8.96 3.18 -18.57
N LEU A 76 -9.99 3.44 -19.37
CA LEU A 76 -10.03 3.05 -20.78
C LEU A 76 -8.97 3.82 -21.58
N GLU A 77 -8.81 5.12 -21.33
CA GLU A 77 -7.79 5.94 -21.98
C GLU A 77 -6.36 5.46 -21.63
N ALA A 78 -6.08 5.16 -20.37
CA ALA A 78 -4.78 4.63 -19.96
C ALA A 78 -4.42 3.31 -20.69
N CYS A 79 -5.40 2.41 -20.82
CA CYS A 79 -5.23 1.18 -21.59
C CYS A 79 -4.97 1.47 -23.08
N ALA A 80 -5.71 2.42 -23.65
CA ALA A 80 -5.54 2.83 -25.05
C ALA A 80 -4.16 3.45 -25.32
N ARG A 81 -3.65 4.34 -24.44
CA ARG A 81 -2.31 4.95 -24.57
C ARG A 81 -1.18 3.91 -24.58
N LEU A 82 -1.37 2.79 -23.87
CA LEU A 82 -0.39 1.69 -23.81
C LEU A 82 -0.65 0.56 -24.81
N ASN A 83 -1.68 0.67 -25.67
CA ASN A 83 -2.14 -0.39 -26.56
C ASN A 83 -2.45 -1.73 -25.82
N ILE A 84 -2.92 -1.64 -24.57
CA ILE A 84 -3.31 -2.81 -23.77
C ILE A 84 -4.82 -3.02 -23.88
N LYS A 85 -5.25 -4.25 -24.17
CA LYS A 85 -6.68 -4.59 -24.21
C LYS A 85 -7.21 -4.77 -22.78
N PRO A 86 -8.30 -4.12 -22.36
CA PRO A 86 -8.83 -4.27 -20.99
C PRO A 86 -9.07 -5.73 -20.58
N VAL A 87 -9.56 -6.57 -21.50
CA VAL A 87 -9.83 -8.00 -21.25
C VAL A 87 -8.57 -8.77 -20.85
N THR A 88 -7.38 -8.37 -21.33
CA THR A 88 -6.13 -9.07 -21.00
C THR A 88 -5.61 -8.75 -19.60
N LEU A 89 -6.21 -7.79 -18.90
CA LEU A 89 -5.89 -7.47 -17.50
C LEU A 89 -6.63 -8.37 -16.50
N LEU A 90 -7.64 -9.11 -16.95
CA LEU A 90 -8.40 -10.04 -16.11
C LEU A 90 -7.62 -11.33 -15.84
N PRO A 91 -7.73 -11.89 -14.61
CA PRO A 91 -7.17 -13.21 -14.32
C PRO A 91 -7.81 -14.28 -15.21
N LYS A 92 -6.99 -15.06 -15.91
CA LYS A 92 -7.45 -16.21 -16.69
C LYS A 92 -7.55 -17.45 -15.82
N ARG A 93 -8.57 -18.29 -16.05
CA ARG A 93 -8.66 -19.61 -15.44
C ARG A 93 -7.79 -20.61 -16.21
N LEU A 94 -7.41 -21.71 -15.57
CA LEU A 94 -6.61 -22.76 -16.22
C LEU A 94 -7.30 -23.33 -17.46
N ALA A 95 -8.63 -23.43 -17.46
CA ALA A 95 -9.42 -23.87 -18.62
C ALA A 95 -9.23 -22.93 -19.82
N ASP A 96 -9.30 -21.61 -19.60
CA ASP A 96 -9.11 -20.62 -20.67
C ASP A 96 -7.68 -20.67 -21.25
N VAL A 97 -6.69 -20.91 -20.39
CA VAL A 97 -5.28 -21.08 -20.82
C VAL A 97 -5.10 -22.36 -21.64
N GLN A 98 -5.80 -23.44 -21.28
CA GLN A 98 -5.79 -24.69 -22.04
C GLN A 98 -6.42 -24.52 -23.43
N ASP A 99 -7.53 -23.77 -23.51
CA ASP A 99 -8.20 -23.44 -24.77
C ASP A 99 -7.31 -22.57 -25.67
N ASP A 100 -6.61 -21.57 -25.11
CA ASP A 100 -5.67 -20.70 -25.84
C ASP A 100 -4.49 -21.49 -26.45
N ILE A 101 -4.01 -22.52 -25.76
CA ILE A 101 -2.89 -23.37 -26.21
C ILE A 101 -3.36 -24.43 -27.22
N GLY A 102 -4.67 -24.70 -27.30
CA GLY A 102 -5.28 -25.60 -28.29
C GLY A 102 -4.84 -27.06 -28.19
N SER A 103 -4.23 -27.46 -27.07
CA SER A 103 -3.63 -28.78 -26.91
C SER A 103 -4.19 -29.46 -25.66
N GLU A 104 -5.20 -30.32 -25.86
CA GLU A 104 -5.86 -31.07 -24.79
C GLU A 104 -4.90 -32.00 -24.01
N LYS A 105 -3.72 -32.29 -24.59
CA LYS A 105 -2.72 -33.22 -24.04
C LYS A 105 -1.59 -32.57 -23.23
N VAL A 106 -1.62 -31.27 -22.97
CA VAL A 106 -0.57 -30.60 -22.18
C VAL A 106 -0.72 -30.98 -20.70
N ARG A 107 0.40 -31.31 -20.05
CA ARG A 107 0.41 -31.66 -18.62
C ARG A 107 -0.07 -30.46 -17.80
N LEU A 108 -0.89 -30.74 -16.77
CA LEU A 108 -1.42 -29.73 -15.85
C LEU A 108 -0.34 -28.85 -15.21
N SER A 109 0.83 -29.43 -14.89
CA SER A 109 1.98 -28.69 -14.34
C SER A 109 2.47 -27.62 -15.31
N THR A 110 2.59 -27.95 -16.60
CA THR A 110 3.03 -27.01 -17.63
C THR A 110 1.98 -25.92 -17.87
N LEU A 111 0.69 -26.25 -17.80
CA LEU A 111 -0.39 -25.25 -17.87
C LEU A 111 -0.36 -24.28 -16.69
N ALA A 112 -0.07 -24.77 -15.48
CA ALA A 112 0.11 -23.92 -14.31
C ALA A 112 1.31 -22.97 -14.49
N ASP A 113 2.46 -23.48 -14.94
CA ASP A 113 3.66 -22.65 -15.19
C ASP A 113 3.40 -21.56 -16.23
N VAL A 114 2.64 -21.88 -17.30
CA VAL A 114 2.27 -20.89 -18.33
C VAL A 114 1.31 -19.85 -17.77
N ARG A 115 0.30 -20.28 -16.98
CA ARG A 115 -0.63 -19.36 -16.32
C ARG A 115 0.10 -18.41 -15.38
N ASP A 116 1.03 -18.91 -14.57
CA ASP A 116 1.79 -18.08 -13.62
C ASP A 116 2.62 -17.03 -14.35
N LYS A 117 3.26 -17.38 -15.47
CA LYS A 117 3.97 -16.42 -16.33
C LYS A 117 3.02 -15.36 -16.90
N MET A 118 1.86 -15.77 -17.41
CA MET A 118 0.85 -14.84 -17.91
C MET A 118 0.33 -13.92 -16.81
N ASP A 119 0.18 -14.41 -15.58
CA ASP A 119 -0.25 -13.60 -14.44
C ASP A 119 0.80 -12.56 -14.02
N VAL A 120 2.09 -12.89 -14.11
CA VAL A 120 3.19 -11.93 -13.92
C VAL A 120 3.12 -10.81 -14.97
N ASP A 121 2.96 -11.17 -16.25
CA ASP A 121 2.85 -10.19 -17.34
C ASP A 121 1.58 -9.33 -17.20
N ARG A 122 0.45 -9.95 -16.83
CA ARG A 122 -0.81 -9.28 -16.53
C ARG A 122 -0.65 -8.25 -15.43
N LEU A 123 -0.01 -8.60 -14.31
CA LEU A 123 0.24 -7.68 -13.20
C LEU A 123 1.17 -6.53 -13.61
N GLY A 124 2.20 -6.82 -14.40
CA GLY A 124 3.09 -5.79 -14.97
C GLY A 124 2.33 -4.80 -15.85
N ASN A 125 1.48 -5.29 -16.75
CA ASN A 125 0.64 -4.46 -17.61
C ASN A 125 -0.39 -3.65 -16.81
N LEU A 126 -1.02 -4.26 -15.81
CA LEU A 126 -1.96 -3.59 -14.93
C LEU A 126 -1.31 -2.42 -14.19
N GLN A 127 -0.10 -2.63 -13.67
CA GLN A 127 0.64 -1.59 -12.98
C GLN A 127 0.97 -0.42 -13.91
N ARG A 128 1.43 -0.67 -15.13
CA ARG A 128 1.67 0.38 -16.14
C ARG A 128 0.41 1.17 -16.47
N CYS A 129 -0.73 0.49 -16.64
CA CYS A 129 -2.01 1.16 -16.86
C CYS A 129 -2.42 2.05 -15.67
N ARG A 130 -2.17 1.63 -14.43
CA ARG A 130 -2.44 2.45 -13.23
C ARG A 130 -1.58 3.70 -13.21
N GLU A 131 -0.30 3.58 -13.54
CA GLU A 131 0.63 4.71 -13.61
C GLU A 131 0.22 5.71 -14.70
N GLU A 132 -0.16 5.23 -15.89
CA GLU A 132 -0.68 6.09 -16.96
C GLU A 132 -1.98 6.79 -16.58
N ARG A 133 -2.89 6.10 -15.88
CA ARG A 133 -4.10 6.73 -15.35
C ARG A 133 -3.77 7.88 -14.40
N GLU A 134 -2.78 7.72 -13.53
CA GLU A 134 -2.33 8.78 -12.63
C GLU A 134 -1.61 9.92 -13.37
N LYS A 135 -0.98 9.66 -14.52
CA LYS A 135 -0.49 10.72 -15.41
C LYS A 135 -1.62 11.51 -16.03
N ILE A 136 -2.65 10.83 -16.57
CA ILE A 136 -3.85 11.47 -17.13
C ILE A 136 -4.51 12.38 -16.09
N ILE A 137 -4.66 11.91 -14.84
CA ILE A 137 -5.23 12.72 -13.75
C ILE A 137 -4.41 13.98 -13.48
N ARG A 138 -3.07 13.87 -13.48
CA ARG A 138 -2.19 15.03 -13.28
C ARG A 138 -2.23 16.00 -14.46
N GLU A 139 -2.22 15.49 -15.69
CA GLU A 139 -2.35 16.30 -16.90
C GLU A 139 -3.67 17.07 -16.93
N GLU A 140 -4.79 16.40 -16.62
CA GLU A 140 -6.11 17.05 -16.52
C GLU A 140 -6.15 18.13 -15.43
N ALA A 141 -5.53 17.88 -14.28
CA ALA A 141 -5.47 18.84 -13.18
C ALA A 141 -4.63 20.10 -13.55
N LEU A 142 -3.56 19.92 -14.33
CA LEU A 142 -2.74 21.02 -14.84
C LEU A 142 -3.44 21.79 -15.97
N ALA A 143 -4.19 21.10 -16.83
CA ALA A 143 -4.92 21.71 -17.94
C ALA A 143 -6.15 22.51 -17.48
N ASN A 144 -6.78 22.10 -16.37
CA ASN A 144 -7.97 22.75 -15.81
C ASN A 144 -7.77 23.23 -14.36
N PRO A 145 -6.88 24.22 -14.12
CA PRO A 145 -6.62 24.74 -12.77
C PRO A 145 -7.83 25.45 -12.15
N SER A 146 -8.84 25.82 -12.95
CA SER A 146 -10.04 26.55 -12.52
C SER A 146 -11.12 25.68 -11.84
N SER A 147 -11.04 24.35 -11.92
CA SER A 147 -12.02 23.45 -11.28
C SER A 147 -11.59 22.96 -9.90
N THR A 148 -10.34 23.23 -9.49
CA THR A 148 -9.84 22.89 -8.15
C THR A 148 -10.06 24.07 -7.20
N LYS A 149 -11.31 24.56 -7.09
CA LYS A 149 -11.72 25.20 -5.85
C LYS A 149 -11.85 24.10 -4.82
N VAL A 150 -10.73 23.79 -4.18
CA VAL A 150 -10.74 23.24 -2.83
C VAL A 150 -11.71 24.12 -2.04
N ILE A 151 -12.77 23.51 -1.54
CA ILE A 151 -13.66 24.12 -0.56
C ILE A 151 -12.83 24.26 0.71
N GLU A 152 -11.99 25.29 0.73
CA GLU A 152 -11.41 25.82 1.94
C GLU A 152 -12.57 26.51 2.68
N PRO A 153 -12.88 26.11 3.92
CA PRO A 153 -13.97 26.72 4.66
C PRO A 153 -13.58 28.17 4.98
N GLN A 154 -14.08 29.09 4.15
CA GLN A 154 -13.99 30.52 4.39
C GLN A 154 -14.61 30.83 5.76
N PRO A 155 -13.87 31.49 6.67
CA PRO A 155 -14.44 31.97 7.92
C PRO A 155 -15.47 33.05 7.61
N SER A 156 -16.71 32.84 8.04
CA SER A 156 -17.80 33.80 7.93
C SER A 156 -17.39 35.15 8.55
N THR A 157 -17.21 36.14 7.68
CA THR A 157 -17.08 37.55 8.02
C THR A 157 -18.41 38.07 8.56
N VAL A 158 -18.43 38.32 9.88
CA VAL A 158 -19.48 39.13 10.52
C VAL A 158 -19.05 40.58 10.42
N HIS A 159 -19.80 41.37 9.65
CA HIS A 159 -19.88 42.81 9.82
C HIS A 159 -20.66 43.10 11.12
N ASP A 160 -20.08 43.82 12.08
CA ASP A 160 -20.65 45.09 12.56
C ASP A 160 -19.65 45.91 13.41
N ARG A 161 -19.94 47.20 13.45
CA ARG A 161 -19.21 48.40 13.83
C ARG A 161 -18.67 48.52 15.26
N SER A 162 -17.68 49.41 15.35
CA SER A 162 -17.38 50.42 16.39
C SER A 162 -16.15 50.22 17.30
N LEU A 163 -15.22 51.17 17.10
CA LEU A 163 -14.05 51.67 17.86
C LEU A 163 -14.31 51.87 19.39
N PRO A 164 -13.29 52.11 20.28
CA PRO A 164 -12.08 52.91 20.01
C PRO A 164 -10.73 52.59 20.71
N GLN A 165 -9.67 53.13 20.12
CA GLN A 165 -8.43 53.73 20.64
C GLN A 165 -7.87 53.35 22.04
N ARG A 166 -6.58 52.92 22.04
CA ARG A 166 -5.50 53.27 23.01
C ARG A 166 -4.17 52.66 22.50
N THR A 167 -3.27 53.38 21.82
CA THR A 167 -2.18 54.29 22.25
C THR A 167 -0.93 53.65 22.90
N PHE A 168 0.23 53.96 22.29
CA PHE A 168 1.65 53.94 22.78
C PHE A 168 2.36 52.57 22.85
N PHE A 169 3.60 52.32 22.37
CA PHE A 169 4.79 53.17 22.15
C PHE A 169 5.62 52.83 20.88
N ASP A 170 6.29 53.87 20.37
CA ASP A 170 7.58 53.98 19.67
C ASP A 170 8.34 52.72 19.20
N THR A 171 8.79 52.71 17.92
CA THR A 171 10.16 53.15 17.55
C THR A 171 10.37 53.23 16.02
N LYS A 172 10.59 54.46 15.55
CA LYS A 172 11.72 54.93 14.71
C LYS A 172 12.16 54.17 13.42
N PHE A 173 12.26 55.01 12.37
CA PHE A 173 13.26 55.08 11.29
C PHE A 173 12.89 54.67 9.84
N ASN A 174 12.50 55.73 9.12
CA ASN A 174 12.94 56.19 7.79
C ASN A 174 12.23 55.81 6.48
N PRO A 175 12.04 56.80 5.57
CA PRO A 175 11.16 56.73 4.41
C PRO A 175 11.92 56.51 3.10
N SER A 176 11.19 56.21 2.03
CA SER A 176 11.35 56.82 0.71
C SER A 176 10.24 56.39 -0.25
N ASN A 177 9.88 57.33 -1.12
CA ASN A 177 9.16 57.19 -2.40
C ASN A 177 7.63 57.07 -2.36
N SER A 178 6.84 57.76 -3.17
CA SER A 178 6.94 59.02 -3.92
C SER A 178 5.68 59.06 -4.78
N LEU A 179 4.99 60.21 -4.83
CA LEU A 179 4.11 60.68 -5.92
C LEU A 179 2.87 59.80 -6.24
N LEU A 180 1.75 60.27 -6.78
CA LEU A 180 1.07 61.55 -7.00
C LEU A 180 -0.23 61.14 -7.75
N HIS A 181 -1.28 61.97 -7.68
CA HIS A 181 -2.61 61.86 -8.32
C HIS A 181 -3.63 60.97 -7.61
N GLY A 182 -4.85 61.42 -7.29
CA GLY A 182 -5.52 62.67 -7.65
C GLY A 182 -6.88 62.38 -8.30
N LEU A 183 -7.93 62.59 -7.49
CA LEU A 183 -9.29 63.04 -7.85
C LEU A 183 -10.30 62.08 -8.51
N ASP A 184 -11.45 62.05 -7.83
CA ASP A 184 -12.81 62.22 -8.33
C ASP A 184 -13.62 61.07 -8.98
N GLN A 185 -14.48 60.52 -8.11
CA GLN A 185 -15.95 60.54 -8.21
C GLN A 185 -16.71 59.56 -9.14
N PRO A 186 -18.01 59.29 -8.82
CA PRO A 186 -18.65 57.98 -8.97
C PRO A 186 -19.78 57.95 -10.02
N THR A 187 -20.58 56.88 -9.98
CA THR A 187 -21.77 56.49 -10.80
C THR A 187 -21.41 55.59 -12.00
N THR A 188 -22.16 54.56 -12.41
CA THR A 188 -23.62 54.34 -12.45
C THR A 188 -23.96 52.85 -12.57
N ILE A 189 -25.20 52.54 -12.19
CA ILE A 189 -25.94 51.28 -12.34
C ILE A 189 -26.26 51.00 -13.82
N SER A 190 -26.21 49.73 -14.28
CA SER A 190 -26.96 49.23 -15.47
C SER A 190 -26.89 47.69 -15.53
N SER A 191 -27.94 46.98 -15.09
CA SER A 191 -28.96 46.28 -15.88
C SER A 191 -28.51 45.26 -16.97
N VAL A 192 -28.61 43.96 -16.60
CA VAL A 192 -29.24 42.78 -17.27
C VAL A 192 -29.95 43.12 -18.63
N PRO A 193 -29.88 42.31 -19.73
CA PRO A 193 -30.58 41.02 -19.75
C PRO A 193 -30.10 39.83 -20.61
N VAL A 194 -30.43 38.65 -20.07
CA VAL A 194 -31.05 37.47 -20.68
C VAL A 194 -31.17 37.45 -22.21
N ARG A 195 -30.61 36.40 -22.84
CA ARG A 195 -31.13 35.87 -24.11
C ARG A 195 -31.02 34.34 -24.16
N SER A 196 -32.18 33.71 -24.09
CA SER A 196 -32.47 32.32 -24.46
C SER A 196 -32.68 32.22 -25.97
N GLN A 197 -32.28 31.11 -26.60
CA GLN A 197 -32.91 30.45 -27.77
C GLN A 197 -32.03 29.26 -28.24
N SER A 198 -32.54 28.02 -28.12
CA SER A 198 -33.13 27.15 -29.19
C SER A 198 -32.07 26.52 -30.12
N ALA A 199 -31.83 25.21 -30.09
CA ALA A 199 -32.62 24.14 -30.71
C ALA A 199 -32.57 24.13 -32.27
N THR A 200 -31.71 23.29 -32.83
CA THR A 200 -31.76 22.64 -34.16
C THR A 200 -30.75 21.47 -34.09
N GLY A 201 -31.01 20.20 -34.38
CA GLY A 201 -31.97 19.64 -35.32
C GLY A 201 -31.33 19.48 -36.70
N VAL A 202 -30.40 18.54 -36.86
CA VAL A 202 -29.91 18.10 -38.19
C VAL A 202 -29.79 16.57 -38.21
N LYS A 203 -30.30 16.02 -39.31
CA LYS A 203 -30.54 14.63 -39.65
C LYS A 203 -29.76 14.34 -40.95
N PHE A 204 -29.47 13.05 -41.17
CA PHE A 204 -29.17 12.37 -42.45
C PHE A 204 -27.76 12.39 -43.07
N SER A 205 -27.29 11.17 -43.36
CA SER A 205 -26.49 10.66 -44.50
C SER A 205 -25.90 9.32 -44.02
N GLU A 206 -26.46 8.12 -44.24
CA GLU A 206 -26.82 7.41 -45.49
C GLU A 206 -25.67 7.34 -46.51
N TYR A 207 -24.87 6.28 -46.40
CA TYR A 207 -24.26 5.61 -47.55
C TYR A 207 -24.19 4.11 -47.31
N ASP A 208 -24.46 3.42 -48.40
CA ASP A 208 -24.77 2.03 -48.58
C ASP A 208 -23.53 1.11 -48.74
N THR A 209 -23.79 -0.17 -48.45
CA THR A 209 -23.27 -1.40 -49.08
C THR A 209 -21.76 -1.63 -49.22
N ASN A 210 -21.27 -2.71 -48.59
CA ASN A 210 -20.84 -3.92 -49.34
C ASN A 210 -20.45 -5.09 -48.41
N THR A 211 -21.29 -6.14 -48.45
CA THR A 211 -20.96 -7.55 -48.68
C THR A 211 -19.57 -8.09 -48.31
N HIS A 212 -19.48 -8.94 -47.28
CA HIS A 212 -19.01 -10.34 -47.41
C HIS A 212 -19.16 -11.11 -46.09
N LEU A 213 -19.99 -12.15 -46.08
CA LEU A 213 -20.04 -13.20 -45.05
C LEU A 213 -19.43 -14.49 -45.62
N PRO A 214 -18.77 -15.30 -44.78
CA PRO A 214 -18.71 -16.75 -44.96
C PRO A 214 -19.36 -17.51 -43.78
N PRO A 215 -19.61 -18.82 -43.92
CA PRO A 215 -20.83 -19.45 -43.44
C PRO A 215 -20.74 -20.09 -42.05
N ARG A 216 -21.92 -20.19 -41.47
CA ARG A 216 -22.33 -20.98 -40.29
C ARG A 216 -22.34 -22.48 -40.62
N PRO A 217 -21.81 -23.36 -39.76
CA PRO A 217 -22.25 -24.74 -39.71
C PRO A 217 -23.36 -24.93 -38.67
N THR A 218 -24.39 -25.64 -39.11
CA THR A 218 -25.54 -26.16 -38.37
C THR A 218 -25.25 -27.56 -37.83
N SER A 219 -25.48 -27.79 -36.53
CA SER A 219 -26.00 -29.05 -35.97
C SER A 219 -26.17 -28.84 -34.46
N SER A 220 -27.38 -28.62 -33.96
CA SER A 220 -28.19 -29.66 -33.29
C SER A 220 -27.35 -30.69 -32.52
N ASN A 221 -27.31 -30.58 -31.19
CA ASN A 221 -27.93 -31.58 -30.35
C ASN A 221 -28.26 -31.01 -28.97
N ARG A 222 -29.50 -31.30 -28.59
CA ARG A 222 -30.23 -30.91 -27.40
C ARG A 222 -30.20 -32.12 -26.49
N THR A 223 -29.51 -32.04 -25.36
CA THR A 223 -29.70 -33.00 -24.28
C THR A 223 -29.73 -32.26 -22.95
N THR A 224 -30.94 -32.16 -22.43
CA THR A 224 -31.30 -31.76 -21.09
C THR A 224 -30.85 -32.85 -20.12
N VAL A 225 -29.89 -32.57 -19.23
CA VAL A 225 -29.81 -33.26 -17.94
C VAL A 225 -29.37 -32.24 -16.89
N ALA A 226 -30.30 -31.95 -15.99
CA ALA A 226 -30.05 -31.26 -14.75
C ALA A 226 -29.54 -32.24 -13.69
N ASN A 227 -28.81 -31.65 -12.73
CA ASN A 227 -28.67 -32.03 -11.33
C ASN A 227 -27.46 -32.84 -10.85
N SER A 228 -26.85 -32.20 -9.85
CA SER A 228 -26.27 -32.75 -8.61
C SER A 228 -24.93 -33.47 -8.72
N ILE A 229 -23.90 -32.88 -8.10
CA ILE A 229 -23.19 -33.43 -6.93
C ILE A 229 -22.51 -32.27 -6.20
N LEU A 230 -23.13 -31.85 -5.10
CA LEU A 230 -22.50 -31.23 -3.96
C LEU A 230 -22.13 -32.37 -2.99
N LYS A 231 -20.85 -32.53 -2.68
CA LYS A 231 -20.34 -33.19 -1.45
C LYS A 231 -19.05 -32.45 -1.06
N SER A 232 -19.14 -31.51 -0.13
CA SER A 232 -18.86 -31.71 1.30
C SER A 232 -17.36 -31.86 1.61
N ALA A 233 -16.69 -30.73 1.84
CA ALA A 233 -15.54 -30.65 2.74
C ALA A 233 -15.83 -29.55 3.77
N SER A 234 -16.46 -29.97 4.87
CA SER A 234 -16.69 -29.18 6.07
C SER A 234 -15.36 -29.06 6.82
N SER A 235 -14.60 -28.00 6.57
CA SER A 235 -13.49 -27.60 7.43
C SER A 235 -14.02 -26.57 8.43
N GLN A 236 -14.25 -27.02 9.66
CA GLN A 236 -14.49 -26.17 10.81
C GLN A 236 -13.27 -25.26 10.99
N TRP A 237 -13.49 -23.95 10.90
CA TRP A 237 -12.53 -22.96 11.35
C TRP A 237 -12.67 -22.81 12.87
N PRO A 238 -11.58 -22.82 13.65
CA PRO A 238 -11.67 -22.51 15.06
C PRO A 238 -11.92 -21.00 15.25
N PRO A 239 -12.59 -20.57 16.33
CA PRO A 239 -12.74 -19.16 16.65
C PRO A 239 -11.44 -18.66 17.27
N THR A 240 -10.64 -17.89 16.52
CA THR A 240 -9.51 -17.17 17.12
C THR A 240 -9.99 -15.83 17.69
N SER A 241 -10.16 -15.89 19.01
CA SER A 241 -10.16 -14.80 19.96
C SER A 241 -9.14 -13.71 19.61
N LEU A 242 -9.62 -12.47 19.62
CA LEU A 242 -8.83 -11.25 19.68
C LEU A 242 -8.36 -11.04 21.14
N TYR A 243 -7.22 -10.36 21.27
CA TYR A 243 -6.57 -9.79 22.47
C TYR A 243 -5.40 -10.56 23.12
N ASP A 244 -4.31 -9.79 23.21
CA ASP A 244 -3.15 -9.89 24.10
C ASP A 244 -2.06 -10.91 23.80
N ASP A 245 -1.16 -10.57 22.86
CA ASP A 245 0.28 -10.88 23.02
C ASP A 245 1.14 -10.02 22.08
N ALA A 246 1.47 -8.80 22.53
CA ALA A 246 2.21 -7.81 21.75
C ALA A 246 3.61 -7.48 22.31
N ASN A 247 4.22 -8.35 23.13
CA ASN A 247 5.45 -8.00 23.86
C ASN A 247 6.63 -8.98 23.76
N ASN A 248 6.71 -9.89 22.78
CA ASN A 248 7.86 -10.81 22.77
C ASN A 248 8.32 -11.31 21.38
N ARG A 249 8.59 -10.40 20.43
CA ARG A 249 9.09 -10.75 19.08
C ARG A 249 10.12 -9.76 18.52
N ASP A 250 11.16 -9.42 19.29
CA ASP A 250 12.29 -8.64 18.78
C ASP A 250 13.69 -9.27 19.00
N ASP A 251 13.77 -10.52 19.47
CA ASP A 251 15.07 -11.19 19.72
C ASP A 251 15.57 -12.10 18.58
N SER A 252 14.81 -12.27 17.48
CA SER A 252 15.20 -13.22 16.43
C SER A 252 16.10 -12.65 15.33
N TYR A 253 16.44 -11.35 15.36
CA TYR A 253 17.31 -10.72 14.36
C TYR A 253 18.78 -10.58 14.79
N GLU A 254 19.07 -10.59 16.09
CA GLU A 254 20.46 -10.60 16.58
C GLU A 254 21.11 -11.99 16.48
N GLN A 255 20.33 -13.07 16.56
CA GLN A 255 20.86 -14.44 16.42
C GLN A 255 21.40 -14.76 15.00
N ARG A 256 20.99 -14.02 13.96
CA ARG A 256 21.52 -14.20 12.58
C ARG A 256 22.82 -13.43 12.33
N ALA A 257 23.08 -12.34 13.04
CA ALA A 257 24.35 -11.63 12.93
C ALA A 257 25.51 -12.48 13.46
N SER A 258 25.26 -13.29 14.48
CA SER A 258 26.22 -14.26 15.04
C SER A 258 26.54 -15.44 14.11
N SER A 259 25.66 -15.76 13.16
CA SER A 259 25.93 -16.83 12.17
C SER A 259 26.87 -16.39 11.04
N SER A 260 26.91 -15.09 10.71
CA SER A 260 27.83 -14.56 9.69
C SER A 260 29.29 -14.54 10.16
N ALA A 261 29.52 -14.25 11.45
CA ALA A 261 30.84 -14.33 12.05
C ALA A 261 31.41 -15.77 12.07
N HIS A 262 30.54 -16.79 12.19
CA HIS A 262 30.93 -18.20 12.13
C HIS A 262 31.37 -18.65 10.73
N LEU A 263 30.75 -18.13 9.66
CA LEU A 263 31.13 -18.46 8.29
C LEU A 263 32.53 -17.96 7.93
N HIS A 264 32.96 -16.82 8.46
CA HIS A 264 34.32 -16.33 8.23
C HIS A 264 35.37 -17.23 8.90
N ASP A 265 35.07 -17.71 10.11
CA ASP A 265 35.94 -18.62 10.88
C ASP A 265 36.00 -20.02 10.25
N ASP A 266 34.89 -20.49 9.67
CA ASP A 266 34.81 -21.75 8.94
C ASP A 266 35.58 -21.69 7.61
N VAL A 267 35.54 -20.57 6.88
CA VAL A 267 36.36 -20.37 5.67
C VAL A 267 37.86 -20.33 6.01
N GLN A 268 38.25 -19.71 7.13
CA GLN A 268 39.64 -19.74 7.59
C GLN A 268 40.08 -21.13 8.06
N ARG A 269 39.20 -21.91 8.71
CA ARG A 269 39.46 -23.30 9.10
C ARG A 269 39.58 -24.22 7.88
N LEU A 270 38.72 -24.08 6.88
CA LEU A 270 38.80 -24.80 5.61
C LEU A 270 40.08 -24.48 4.86
N SER A 271 40.52 -23.21 4.80
CA SER A 271 41.78 -22.84 4.14
C SER A 271 43.02 -23.42 4.85
N LYS A 272 43.00 -23.47 6.19
CA LYS A 272 44.05 -24.12 7.00
C LYS A 272 44.05 -25.64 6.83
N ASN A 273 42.89 -26.27 6.73
CA ASN A 273 42.77 -27.71 6.49
C ASN A 273 43.20 -28.10 5.06
N LEU A 274 42.89 -27.28 4.05
CA LEU A 274 43.36 -27.49 2.68
C LEU A 274 44.89 -27.44 2.61
N ARG A 275 45.53 -26.50 3.31
CA ARG A 275 47.01 -26.43 3.43
C ARG A 275 47.61 -27.65 4.15
N ARG A 276 46.91 -28.23 5.13
CA ARG A 276 47.37 -29.45 5.83
C ARG A 276 47.22 -30.70 4.96
N MET A 277 46.12 -30.82 4.21
CA MET A 277 45.91 -31.94 3.29
C MET A 277 46.86 -31.93 2.08
N SER A 278 47.32 -30.76 1.62
CA SER A 278 48.37 -30.68 0.60
C SER A 278 49.75 -31.20 1.07
N THR A 279 49.95 -31.44 2.37
CA THR A 279 51.24 -31.90 2.93
C THR A 279 51.26 -33.36 3.39
N SER A 280 50.12 -34.06 3.44
CA SER A 280 50.03 -35.38 4.11
C SER A 280 49.99 -36.60 3.20
N ASP A 281 49.90 -36.46 1.88
CA ASP A 281 49.79 -37.60 0.93
C ASP A 281 51.04 -37.83 0.06
N SER A 282 52.23 -37.53 0.60
CA SER A 282 53.50 -37.99 0.02
C SER A 282 53.79 -39.46 0.39
N ILE A 283 52.89 -40.35 -0.02
CA ILE A 283 53.17 -41.80 -0.15
C ILE A 283 54.36 -41.95 -1.13
N PRO A 284 55.35 -42.83 -0.88
CA PRO A 284 56.66 -42.82 -1.54
C PRO A 284 56.58 -43.35 -2.99
N LYS A 285 55.98 -42.58 -3.90
CA LYS A 285 56.04 -42.82 -5.35
C LYS A 285 57.28 -42.18 -6.00
N GLN A 286 57.90 -41.19 -5.36
CA GLN A 286 59.15 -40.57 -5.84
C GLN A 286 60.34 -41.55 -5.87
N ASN A 287 60.36 -42.55 -4.97
CA ASN A 287 61.48 -43.49 -4.86
C ASN A 287 61.55 -44.49 -6.05
N LYS A 288 60.45 -44.70 -6.80
CA LYS A 288 60.47 -45.61 -7.96
C LYS A 288 61.12 -44.98 -9.20
N ASN A 289 60.91 -43.70 -9.44
CA ASN A 289 61.55 -42.98 -10.55
C ASN A 289 63.03 -42.74 -10.26
N GLU A 290 63.39 -42.35 -9.03
CA GLU A 290 64.79 -42.18 -8.65
C GLU A 290 65.59 -43.49 -8.76
N ARG A 291 65.00 -44.63 -8.37
CA ARG A 291 65.61 -45.95 -8.58
C ARG A 291 65.75 -46.32 -10.06
N TYR A 292 64.78 -45.95 -10.90
CA TYR A 292 64.83 -46.23 -12.33
C TYR A 292 65.91 -45.39 -13.04
N VAL A 293 65.99 -44.09 -12.75
CA VAL A 293 67.04 -43.20 -13.27
C VAL A 293 68.42 -43.62 -12.77
N SER A 294 68.55 -43.94 -11.49
CA SER A 294 69.81 -44.48 -10.93
C SER A 294 70.19 -45.81 -11.58
N GLY A 295 69.20 -46.66 -11.88
CA GLY A 295 69.40 -47.91 -12.62
C GLY A 295 69.91 -47.67 -14.04
N LEU A 296 69.35 -46.69 -14.76
CA LEU A 296 69.80 -46.31 -16.09
C LEU A 296 71.23 -45.73 -16.06
N GLU A 297 71.57 -44.92 -15.07
CA GLU A 297 72.93 -44.37 -14.91
C GLU A 297 73.96 -45.48 -14.62
N ASN A 298 73.59 -46.47 -13.81
CA ASN A 298 74.42 -47.64 -13.55
C ASN A 298 74.63 -48.49 -14.82
N VAL A 299 73.59 -48.65 -15.65
CA VAL A 299 73.70 -49.34 -16.95
C VAL A 299 74.64 -48.57 -17.87
N LYS A 300 74.51 -47.24 -17.97
CA LYS A 300 75.43 -46.40 -18.75
C LYS A 300 76.89 -46.57 -18.31
N GLN A 301 77.15 -46.48 -17.00
CA GLN A 301 78.50 -46.68 -16.44
C GLN A 301 79.04 -48.09 -16.69
N MET A 302 78.19 -49.12 -16.62
CA MET A 302 78.58 -50.51 -16.90
C MET A 302 79.00 -50.68 -18.36
N ILE A 303 78.24 -50.08 -19.29
CA ILE A 303 78.54 -50.15 -20.71
C ILE A 303 79.82 -49.37 -21.03
N GLU A 304 80.03 -48.17 -20.47
CA GLU A 304 81.26 -47.39 -20.61
C GLU A 304 82.50 -48.18 -20.17
N ARG A 305 82.43 -48.88 -19.03
CA ARG A 305 83.52 -49.75 -18.54
C ARG A 305 83.84 -50.90 -19.50
N ARG A 306 82.83 -51.51 -20.12
CA ARG A 306 83.02 -52.61 -21.09
C ARG A 306 83.74 -52.11 -22.35
N VAL A 307 83.38 -50.94 -22.86
CA VAL A 307 84.05 -50.33 -24.02
C VAL A 307 85.50 -49.98 -23.71
N THR A 308 85.80 -49.45 -22.51
CA THR A 308 87.18 -49.15 -22.12
C THR A 308 88.05 -50.41 -22.02
N HIS A 309 87.48 -51.54 -21.59
CA HIS A 309 88.20 -52.81 -21.54
C HIS A 309 88.40 -53.44 -22.93
N SER A 310 87.42 -53.34 -23.82
CA SER A 310 87.51 -53.85 -25.20
C SER A 310 88.56 -53.11 -26.02
N ASN A 311 88.64 -51.78 -25.89
CA ASN A 311 89.68 -50.98 -26.55
C ASN A 311 91.11 -51.27 -26.07
N ALA A 312 91.28 -51.93 -24.91
CA ALA A 312 92.59 -52.34 -24.39
C ALA A 312 93.06 -53.71 -24.92
N ALA A 313 92.15 -54.53 -25.47
CA ALA A 313 92.48 -55.73 -26.21
C ALA A 313 92.72 -55.32 -27.68
N ASN A 314 93.93 -55.50 -28.21
CA ASN A 314 94.37 -54.99 -29.52
C ASN A 314 93.73 -55.71 -30.74
N ASP A 315 92.41 -55.97 -30.73
CA ASP A 315 91.67 -56.58 -31.84
C ASP A 315 90.76 -55.53 -32.53
N PRO A 316 91.19 -54.95 -33.67
CA PRO A 316 90.53 -53.81 -34.29
C PRO A 316 89.16 -54.12 -34.90
N ASP A 317 88.89 -55.37 -35.29
CA ASP A 317 87.63 -55.75 -35.94
C ASP A 317 86.52 -56.03 -34.92
N ALA A 318 86.85 -56.63 -33.77
CA ALA A 318 85.90 -56.83 -32.66
C ALA A 318 85.48 -55.50 -32.03
N ALA A 319 86.42 -54.54 -31.91
CA ALA A 319 86.15 -53.21 -31.35
C ALA A 319 85.15 -52.38 -32.18
N GLY A 320 85.09 -52.57 -33.50
CA GLY A 320 84.17 -51.85 -34.38
C GLY A 320 82.70 -52.24 -34.20
N PHE A 321 82.43 -53.53 -33.99
CA PHE A 321 81.07 -54.04 -33.76
C PHE A 321 80.53 -53.63 -32.38
N GLU A 322 81.36 -53.73 -31.34
CA GLU A 322 80.96 -53.32 -29.99
C GLU A 322 80.70 -51.81 -29.88
N ARG A 323 81.45 -50.96 -30.61
CA ARG A 323 81.17 -49.51 -30.69
C ARG A 323 79.82 -49.20 -31.31
N LYS A 324 79.39 -49.92 -32.35
CA LYS A 324 78.07 -49.70 -32.95
C LYS A 324 76.94 -50.15 -32.01
N GLN A 325 77.11 -51.27 -31.30
CA GLN A 325 76.13 -51.68 -30.28
C GLN A 325 76.07 -50.68 -29.11
N TYR A 326 77.20 -50.10 -28.73
CA TYR A 326 77.27 -49.05 -27.73
C TYR A 326 76.47 -47.82 -28.12
N GLU A 327 76.67 -47.33 -29.35
CA GLU A 327 76.00 -46.14 -29.86
C GLU A 327 74.47 -46.32 -29.91
N VAL A 328 73.99 -47.50 -30.29
CA VAL A 328 72.55 -47.84 -30.26
C VAL A 328 72.01 -47.85 -28.83
N LEU A 329 72.72 -48.46 -27.87
CA LEU A 329 72.31 -48.49 -26.46
C LEU A 329 72.30 -47.10 -25.82
N LEU A 330 73.31 -46.27 -26.12
CA LEU A 330 73.38 -44.90 -25.64
C LEU A 330 72.26 -44.04 -26.24
N GLY A 331 71.95 -44.20 -27.53
CA GLY A 331 70.81 -43.56 -28.17
C GLY A 331 69.47 -43.95 -27.54
N HIS A 332 69.28 -45.22 -27.17
CA HIS A 332 68.09 -45.67 -26.44
C HIS A 332 68.03 -45.06 -25.03
N TYR A 333 69.15 -44.99 -24.32
CA TYR A 333 69.23 -44.35 -23.00
C TYR A 333 68.86 -42.85 -23.07
N ASP A 334 69.44 -42.11 -24.02
CA ASP A 334 69.15 -40.68 -24.19
C ASP A 334 67.69 -40.42 -24.59
N HIS A 335 67.14 -41.28 -25.43
CA HIS A 335 65.73 -41.25 -25.82
C HIS A 335 64.80 -41.50 -24.62
N GLU A 336 65.06 -42.53 -23.82
CA GLU A 336 64.31 -42.82 -22.59
C GLU A 336 64.40 -41.65 -21.58
N LEU A 337 65.59 -41.09 -21.38
CA LEU A 337 65.79 -39.92 -20.51
C LEU A 337 65.01 -38.69 -21.00
N LYS A 338 64.97 -38.48 -22.32
CA LYS A 338 64.19 -37.39 -22.94
C LYS A 338 62.69 -37.61 -22.76
N ILE A 339 62.18 -38.83 -22.95
CA ILE A 339 60.78 -39.19 -22.68
C ILE A 339 60.44 -38.96 -21.22
N GLN A 340 61.31 -39.36 -20.29
CA GLN A 340 61.08 -39.19 -18.87
C GLN A 340 61.00 -37.70 -18.48
N LYS A 341 61.94 -36.88 -18.95
CA LYS A 341 61.89 -35.42 -18.76
C LYS A 341 60.61 -34.81 -19.34
N ALA A 342 60.17 -35.27 -20.51
CA ALA A 342 58.92 -34.82 -21.11
C ALA A 342 57.70 -35.19 -20.25
N ARG A 343 57.67 -36.41 -19.69
CA ARG A 343 56.60 -36.86 -18.76
C ARG A 343 56.59 -36.05 -17.46
N GLU A 344 57.75 -35.77 -16.88
CA GLU A 344 57.84 -34.96 -15.66
C GLU A 344 57.42 -33.51 -15.88
N ASN A 345 57.80 -32.92 -17.02
CA ASN A 345 57.35 -31.59 -17.40
C ASN A 345 55.83 -31.55 -17.68
N ALA A 346 55.28 -32.58 -18.34
CA ALA A 346 53.84 -32.69 -18.56
C ALA A 346 53.07 -32.79 -17.23
N LEU A 347 53.55 -33.61 -16.29
CA LEU A 347 52.94 -33.74 -14.96
C LEU A 347 53.04 -32.43 -14.15
N ARG A 348 54.16 -31.72 -14.27
CA ARG A 348 54.36 -30.40 -13.63
C ARG A 348 53.36 -29.37 -14.19
N GLY A 349 53.24 -29.30 -15.51
CA GLY A 349 52.28 -28.39 -16.17
C GLY A 349 50.82 -28.77 -15.94
N GLU A 350 50.51 -30.04 -15.68
CA GLU A 350 49.17 -30.46 -15.23
C GLU A 350 48.86 -30.00 -13.81
N LYS A 351 49.82 -30.17 -12.88
CA LYS A 351 49.67 -29.69 -11.50
C LYS A 351 49.51 -28.17 -11.42
N GLU A 352 50.25 -27.43 -12.24
CA GLU A 352 50.18 -25.97 -12.31
C GLU A 352 48.79 -25.51 -12.81
N ARG A 353 48.29 -26.10 -13.90
CA ARG A 353 46.93 -25.83 -14.39
C ARG A 353 45.86 -26.18 -13.38
N GLU A 354 46.04 -27.25 -12.62
CA GLU A 354 45.09 -27.63 -11.58
C GLU A 354 45.07 -26.64 -10.42
N LEU A 355 46.24 -26.14 -10.02
CA LEU A 355 46.35 -25.09 -9.00
C LEU A 355 45.69 -23.79 -9.47
N GLU A 356 45.92 -23.39 -10.73
CA GLU A 356 45.29 -22.20 -11.33
C GLU A 356 43.76 -22.32 -11.40
N ARG A 357 43.23 -23.52 -11.71
CA ARG A 357 41.78 -23.77 -11.64
C ARG A 357 41.24 -23.63 -10.23
N GLN A 358 41.95 -24.17 -9.23
CA GLN A 358 41.54 -24.05 -7.83
C GLN A 358 41.56 -22.59 -7.36
N GLU A 359 42.57 -21.82 -7.77
CA GLU A 359 42.66 -20.40 -7.47
C GLU A 359 41.52 -19.61 -8.12
N THR A 360 41.19 -19.92 -9.37
CA THR A 360 40.06 -19.31 -10.10
C THR A 360 38.73 -19.60 -9.40
N LEU A 361 38.49 -20.85 -9.01
CA LEU A 361 37.28 -21.24 -8.29
C LEU A 361 37.15 -20.51 -6.94
N LEU A 362 38.26 -20.35 -6.22
CA LEU A 362 38.29 -19.63 -4.96
C LEU A 362 38.03 -18.12 -5.17
N HIS A 363 38.60 -17.53 -6.21
CA HIS A 363 38.34 -16.15 -6.58
C HIS A 363 36.87 -15.92 -6.91
N ASP A 364 36.28 -16.77 -7.75
CA ASP A 364 34.86 -16.68 -8.14
C ASP A 364 33.93 -16.84 -6.94
N PHE A 365 34.24 -17.78 -6.04
CA PHE A 365 33.51 -17.96 -4.79
C PHE A 365 33.54 -16.69 -3.91
N LEU A 366 34.70 -16.04 -3.78
CA LEU A 366 34.84 -14.78 -3.03
C LEU A 366 34.08 -13.63 -3.68
N VAL A 367 34.11 -13.53 -5.02
CA VAL A 367 33.37 -12.51 -5.76
C VAL A 367 31.86 -12.69 -5.58
N GLN A 368 31.35 -13.93 -5.69
CA GLN A 368 29.95 -14.25 -5.46
C GLN A 368 29.53 -13.92 -4.02
N THR A 369 30.33 -14.33 -3.03
CA THR A 369 30.05 -14.04 -1.61
C THR A 369 29.94 -12.53 -1.36
N LYS A 370 30.86 -11.73 -1.91
CA LYS A 370 30.81 -10.27 -1.81
C LYS A 370 29.61 -9.66 -2.54
N ALA A 371 29.21 -10.23 -3.67
CA ALA A 371 28.02 -9.79 -4.38
C ALA A 371 26.75 -10.07 -3.57
N ASP A 372 26.67 -11.23 -2.91
CA ASP A 372 25.56 -11.63 -2.06
C ASP A 372 25.44 -10.75 -0.82
N GLU A 373 26.57 -10.46 -0.17
CA GLU A 373 26.62 -9.55 0.97
C GLU A 373 26.14 -8.13 0.59
N ARG A 374 26.47 -7.64 -0.63
CA ARG A 374 25.95 -6.35 -1.12
C ARG A 374 24.44 -6.39 -1.34
N ARG A 375 23.92 -7.48 -1.91
CA ARG A 375 22.47 -7.67 -2.12
C ARG A 375 21.73 -7.70 -0.79
N GLU A 376 22.25 -8.43 0.20
CA GLU A 376 21.67 -8.50 1.55
C GLU A 376 21.73 -7.13 2.26
N ASN A 377 22.84 -6.40 2.16
CA ASN A 377 22.94 -5.07 2.73
C ASN A 377 21.95 -4.08 2.09
N GLU A 378 21.70 -4.19 0.79
CA GLU A 378 20.71 -3.36 0.11
C GLU A 378 19.28 -3.70 0.56
N THR A 379 18.93 -4.98 0.68
CA THR A 379 17.61 -5.39 1.17
C THR A 379 17.41 -4.96 2.61
N ARG A 380 18.43 -5.09 3.48
CA ARG A 380 18.40 -4.62 4.86
C ARG A 380 18.20 -3.10 4.94
N ARG A 381 18.89 -2.32 4.10
CA ARG A 381 18.68 -0.86 4.00
C ARG A 381 17.25 -0.52 3.57
N LYS A 382 16.67 -1.25 2.61
CA LYS A 382 15.28 -1.05 2.16
C LYS A 382 14.28 -1.37 3.28
N ILE A 383 14.48 -2.48 4.00
CA ILE A 383 13.65 -2.87 5.15
C ILE A 383 13.71 -1.80 6.25
N ASN A 384 14.92 -1.34 6.62
CA ASN A 384 15.08 -0.31 7.64
C ASN A 384 14.42 1.01 7.24
N LYS A 385 14.51 1.42 5.97
CA LYS A 385 13.81 2.60 5.46
C LYS A 385 12.29 2.44 5.58
N LEU A 386 11.73 1.32 5.15
CA LEU A 386 10.29 1.04 5.26
C LEU A 386 9.82 1.05 6.72
N HIS A 387 10.60 0.46 7.62
CA HIS A 387 10.31 0.46 9.05
C HIS A 387 10.28 1.89 9.61
N HIS A 388 11.28 2.70 9.31
CA HIS A 388 11.34 4.09 9.75
C HIS A 388 10.19 4.93 9.19
N THR A 389 9.86 4.76 7.92
CA THR A 389 8.70 5.41 7.29
C THR A 389 7.38 5.00 7.96
N ARG A 390 7.19 3.72 8.27
CA ARG A 390 6.01 3.23 8.98
C ARG A 390 5.91 3.81 10.39
N GLN A 391 7.01 3.87 11.13
CA GLN A 391 7.06 4.50 12.45
C GLN A 391 6.70 5.97 12.37
N PHE A 392 7.29 6.71 11.42
CA PHE A 392 7.00 8.12 11.21
C PHE A 392 5.49 8.36 10.97
N TYR A 393 4.90 7.64 10.01
CA TYR A 393 3.46 7.78 9.74
C TYR A 393 2.58 7.34 10.91
N GLY A 394 2.97 6.30 11.65
CA GLY A 394 2.27 5.89 12.87
C GLY A 394 2.24 7.00 13.93
N THR A 395 3.39 7.63 14.20
CA THR A 395 3.47 8.75 15.15
C THR A 395 2.70 9.98 14.68
N LEU A 396 2.71 10.27 13.38
CA LEU A 396 1.95 11.37 12.79
C LEU A 396 0.43 11.13 12.90
N GLN A 397 -0.03 9.92 12.63
CA GLN A 397 -1.43 9.54 12.78
C GLN A 397 -1.90 9.64 14.23
N GLN A 398 -1.06 9.22 15.18
CA GLN A 398 -1.34 9.35 16.61
C GLN A 398 -1.48 10.81 17.04
N LYS A 399 -0.57 11.69 16.60
CA LYS A 399 -0.64 13.13 16.87
C LYS A 399 -1.90 13.76 16.28
N ASN A 400 -2.23 13.44 15.03
CA ASN A 400 -3.44 13.95 14.40
C ASN A 400 -4.71 13.48 15.14
N HIS A 401 -4.73 12.24 15.62
CA HIS A 401 -5.85 11.73 16.42
C HIS A 401 -5.97 12.44 17.77
N GLU A 402 -4.84 12.66 18.45
CA GLU A 402 -4.79 13.42 19.70
C GLU A 402 -5.28 14.86 19.51
N GLU A 403 -4.83 15.55 18.46
CA GLU A 403 -5.27 16.90 18.10
C GLU A 403 -6.79 16.96 17.91
N GLN A 404 -7.36 16.02 17.14
CA GLN A 404 -8.82 15.92 16.96
C GLN A 404 -9.57 15.74 18.29
N LEU A 405 -9.05 14.91 19.21
CA LEU A 405 -9.65 14.75 20.54
C LEU A 405 -9.59 16.04 21.34
N THR A 406 -8.47 16.77 21.30
CA THR A 406 -8.33 18.05 21.99
C THR A 406 -9.27 19.12 21.44
N ASP A 407 -9.48 19.16 20.12
CA ASP A 407 -10.42 20.09 19.48
C ASP A 407 -11.86 19.77 19.84
N LEU A 408 -12.24 18.49 19.87
CA LEU A 408 -13.56 18.06 20.34
C LEU A 408 -13.79 18.45 21.81
N GLN A 409 -12.77 18.28 22.67
CA GLN A 409 -12.84 18.72 24.06
C GLN A 409 -13.00 20.25 24.16
N ARG A 410 -12.28 21.03 23.34
CA ARG A 410 -12.39 22.49 23.28
C ARG A 410 -13.80 22.92 22.87
N GLN A 411 -14.35 22.33 21.81
CA GLN A 411 -15.71 22.61 21.35
C GLN A 411 -16.76 22.28 22.43
N ARG A 412 -16.57 21.15 23.13
CA ARG A 412 -17.45 20.76 24.25
C ARG A 412 -17.42 21.80 25.37
N LEU A 413 -16.25 22.29 25.77
CA LEU A 413 -16.12 23.33 26.79
C LEU A 413 -16.75 24.66 26.34
N GLU A 414 -16.57 25.05 25.08
CA GLU A 414 -17.19 26.25 24.52
C GLU A 414 -18.72 26.17 24.54
N LEU A 415 -19.29 25.01 24.17
CA LEU A 415 -20.72 24.78 24.23
C LEU A 415 -21.25 24.84 25.66
N LEU A 416 -20.54 24.24 26.62
CA LEU A 416 -20.90 24.34 28.04
C LEU A 416 -20.90 25.80 28.53
N HIS A 417 -19.90 26.59 28.14
CA HIS A 417 -19.86 28.02 28.46
C HIS A 417 -21.03 28.81 27.84
N LYS A 418 -21.41 28.49 26.59
CA LYS A 418 -22.58 29.07 25.92
C LYS A 418 -23.89 28.71 26.63
N ILE A 419 -24.05 27.44 27.04
CA ILE A 419 -25.20 26.98 27.82
C ILE A 419 -25.27 27.76 29.13
N GLN A 420 -24.17 27.82 29.89
CA GLN A 420 -24.11 28.55 31.16
C GLN A 420 -24.45 30.04 30.99
N SER A 421 -23.97 30.67 29.91
CA SER A 421 -24.27 32.06 29.60
C SER A 421 -25.75 32.28 29.28
N LYS A 422 -26.38 31.35 28.54
CA LYS A 422 -27.83 31.38 28.26
C LYS A 422 -28.66 31.14 29.51
N ASP A 423 -28.23 30.23 30.40
CA ASP A 423 -28.91 29.98 31.67
C ASP A 423 -28.88 31.22 32.56
N ARG A 424 -27.75 31.94 32.62
CA ARG A 424 -27.65 33.22 33.36
C ARG A 424 -28.62 34.27 32.80
N ARG A 425 -28.69 34.43 31.48
CA ARG A 425 -29.64 35.36 30.83
C ARG A 425 -31.09 34.98 31.11
N THR A 426 -31.40 33.69 31.05
CA THR A 426 -32.75 33.17 31.31
C THR A 426 -33.15 33.41 32.77
N LYS A 427 -32.25 33.18 33.72
CA LYS A 427 -32.48 33.50 35.14
C LYS A 427 -32.73 34.98 35.37
N HIS A 428 -31.96 35.85 34.71
CA HIS A 428 -32.18 37.30 34.79
C HIS A 428 -33.54 37.70 34.22
N PHE A 429 -33.90 37.18 33.04
CA PHE A 429 -35.20 37.45 32.43
C PHE A 429 -36.37 36.99 33.31
N ILE A 430 -36.26 35.81 33.94
CA ILE A 430 -37.28 35.30 34.87
C ILE A 430 -37.40 36.23 36.08
N LYS A 431 -36.27 36.66 36.65
CA LYS A 431 -36.25 37.58 37.79
C LYS A 431 -36.91 38.92 37.45
N ASP A 432 -36.58 39.52 36.31
CA ASP A 432 -37.16 40.80 35.87
C ASP A 432 -38.67 40.66 35.60
N LYS A 433 -39.09 39.53 35.04
CA LYS A 433 -40.51 39.20 34.86
C LYS A 433 -41.23 39.06 36.20
N GLU A 434 -40.60 38.41 37.19
CA GLU A 434 -41.18 38.28 38.52
C GLU A 434 -41.30 39.64 39.21
N GLU A 435 -40.26 40.48 39.14
CA GLU A 435 -40.26 41.84 39.68
C GLU A 435 -41.36 42.71 39.05
N THR A 436 -41.51 42.68 37.71
CA THR A 436 -42.57 43.41 37.01
C THR A 436 -43.96 42.91 37.39
N THR A 437 -44.17 41.60 37.46
CA THR A 437 -45.46 41.04 37.90
C THR A 437 -45.78 41.39 39.36
N ASN A 438 -44.79 41.39 40.25
CA ASN A 438 -44.97 41.79 41.65
C ASN A 438 -45.27 43.28 41.79
N LEU A 439 -44.64 44.13 40.97
CA LEU A 439 -44.98 45.56 40.90
C LEU A 439 -46.43 45.76 40.43
N SER A 440 -46.86 45.06 39.38
CA SER A 440 -48.25 45.10 38.91
C SER A 440 -49.24 44.62 39.97
N ARG A 441 -48.92 43.53 40.71
CA ARG A 441 -49.74 43.04 41.84
C ARG A 441 -49.83 44.07 42.97
N SER A 442 -48.72 44.71 43.32
CA SER A 442 -48.66 45.75 44.35
C SER A 442 -49.48 46.98 43.97
N LEU A 443 -49.35 47.47 42.73
CA LEU A 443 -50.16 48.57 42.20
C LEU A 443 -51.65 48.23 42.18
N ALA A 444 -52.00 47.01 41.73
CA ALA A 444 -53.38 46.55 41.73
C ALA A 444 -53.95 46.52 43.16
N LYS A 445 -53.19 46.00 44.13
CA LYS A 445 -53.58 45.98 45.54
C LYS A 445 -53.74 47.39 46.10
N SER A 446 -52.76 48.28 45.89
CA SER A 446 -52.84 49.68 46.30
C SER A 446 -54.07 50.41 45.69
N SER A 447 -54.37 50.13 44.41
CA SER A 447 -55.57 50.70 43.76
C SER A 447 -56.88 50.15 44.33
N GLN A 448 -56.87 48.88 44.78
CA GLN A 448 -58.01 48.24 45.41
C GLN A 448 -58.24 48.81 46.81
N ASP A 449 -57.19 48.91 47.62
CA ASP A 449 -57.23 49.52 48.95
C ASP A 449 -57.76 50.96 48.88
N LEU A 450 -57.33 51.75 47.87
CA LEU A 450 -57.86 53.09 47.64
C LEU A 450 -59.37 53.06 47.32
N ARG A 451 -59.83 52.16 46.45
CA ARG A 451 -61.26 52.03 46.13
C ARG A 451 -62.09 51.63 47.35
N ASP A 452 -61.56 50.74 48.19
CA ASP A 452 -62.28 50.28 49.37
C ASP A 452 -62.31 51.37 50.45
N TYR A 453 -61.24 52.14 50.62
CA TYR A 453 -61.23 53.37 51.44
C TYR A 453 -62.26 54.41 50.95
N LEU A 454 -62.36 54.63 49.63
CA LEU A 454 -63.36 55.53 49.04
C LEU A 454 -64.79 55.03 49.30
N ARG A 455 -65.03 53.71 49.28
CA ARG A 455 -66.33 53.12 49.64
C ARG A 455 -66.68 53.32 51.11
N GLU A 456 -65.73 53.10 52.01
CA GLU A 456 -65.95 53.24 53.45
C GLU A 456 -66.21 54.69 53.88
N THR A 457 -65.59 55.65 53.19
CA THR A 457 -65.68 57.07 53.56
C THR A 457 -66.98 57.76 53.12
N ASN A 458 -67.80 57.15 52.25
CA ASN A 458 -69.10 57.70 51.77
C ASN A 458 -69.07 59.18 51.32
N GLN A 459 -67.90 59.71 50.97
CA GLN A 459 -67.78 61.08 50.47
C GLN A 459 -67.97 61.03 48.94
N SER A 460 -68.97 61.75 48.43
CA SER A 460 -69.18 61.81 46.99
C SER A 460 -67.94 62.36 46.30
N PHE A 461 -67.67 61.87 45.08
CA PHE A 461 -66.50 62.26 44.28
C PHE A 461 -66.32 63.79 44.20
N ASP A 462 -67.43 64.53 44.13
CA ASP A 462 -67.45 66.00 44.10
C ASP A 462 -66.90 66.66 45.37
N VAL A 463 -67.09 66.04 46.54
CA VAL A 463 -66.56 66.55 47.83
C VAL A 463 -65.05 66.38 47.89
N MET A 464 -64.53 65.25 47.40
CA MET A 464 -63.08 65.01 47.35
C MET A 464 -62.38 65.84 46.27
N ALA A 465 -62.99 66.00 45.09
CA ALA A 465 -62.45 66.85 44.03
C ALA A 465 -62.32 68.31 44.49
N LYS A 466 -63.34 68.87 45.16
CA LYS A 466 -63.27 70.21 45.77
C LYS A 466 -62.18 70.32 46.84
N LYS A 467 -62.01 69.28 47.65
CA LYS A 467 -60.98 69.26 48.70
C LYS A 467 -59.57 69.20 48.10
N ALA A 468 -59.37 68.44 47.03
CA ALA A 468 -58.11 68.35 46.30
C ALA A 468 -57.74 69.67 45.59
N GLU A 469 -58.70 70.34 44.96
CA GLU A 469 -58.51 71.69 44.38
C GLU A 469 -58.10 72.70 45.45
N LEU A 470 -58.75 72.68 46.62
CA LEU A 470 -58.37 73.53 47.75
C LEU A 470 -56.96 73.25 48.26
N THR A 471 -56.54 71.98 48.33
CA THR A 471 -55.17 71.64 48.77
C THR A 471 -54.09 71.99 47.74
N ASN A 472 -54.37 71.82 46.43
CA ASN A 472 -53.42 72.20 45.38
C ASN A 472 -53.28 73.73 45.28
N SER A 473 -54.37 74.48 45.43
CA SER A 473 -54.35 75.95 45.57
C SER A 473 -53.48 76.44 46.75
N VAL A 474 -53.41 75.67 47.83
CA VAL A 474 -52.56 75.98 49.00
C VAL A 474 -51.09 75.58 48.77
N LEU A 475 -50.83 74.52 48.00
CA LEU A 475 -49.47 74.06 47.69
C LEU A 475 -48.80 74.91 46.59
N ASP A 476 -49.54 75.35 45.57
CA ASP A 476 -49.04 76.27 44.53
C ASP A 476 -48.62 77.63 45.10
N LYS A 477 -49.13 78.02 46.28
CA LYS A 477 -48.67 79.21 47.00
C LYS A 477 -47.39 79.01 47.82
N LYS A 478 -46.87 77.78 47.95
CA LYS A 478 -45.69 77.45 48.78
C LYS A 478 -44.45 77.02 48.01
N THR A 479 -44.52 76.81 46.69
CA THR A 479 -43.41 76.26 45.88
C THR A 479 -42.89 77.21 44.80
N THR A 480 -42.77 78.51 45.11
CA THR A 480 -41.83 79.39 44.40
C THR A 480 -40.46 79.35 45.09
N LYS A 481 -39.72 78.25 44.95
CA LYS A 481 -38.27 78.26 45.16
C LYS A 481 -37.60 77.56 43.97
N PRO A 482 -36.71 78.25 43.22
CA PRO A 482 -36.08 77.68 42.05
C PRO A 482 -35.11 76.57 42.47
N LEU A 483 -35.38 75.34 42.03
CA LEU A 483 -34.49 74.21 42.22
C LEU A 483 -33.30 74.36 41.25
N ASN A 484 -32.15 74.61 41.86
CA ASN A 484 -30.86 74.84 41.24
C ASN A 484 -30.46 73.64 40.36
N ARG A 485 -30.39 73.88 39.05
CA ARG A 485 -30.05 72.92 38.01
C ARG A 485 -28.52 72.74 37.94
N ASN A 486 -27.92 72.18 38.98
CA ASN A 486 -26.48 71.86 38.99
C ASN A 486 -26.23 70.62 39.85
N HIS A 487 -26.30 69.43 39.23
CA HIS A 487 -25.46 68.26 39.52
C HIS A 487 -26.10 67.01 38.89
N PHE A 488 -25.76 66.71 37.63
CA PHE A 488 -25.74 65.33 37.12
C PHE A 488 -24.94 65.29 35.82
N LYS A 489 -23.63 65.51 35.96
CA LYS A 489 -22.61 65.16 34.96
C LYS A 489 -21.48 64.46 35.69
N SER A 490 -21.67 63.20 36.02
CA SER A 490 -20.56 62.26 36.21
C SER A 490 -21.11 60.85 36.26
N SER A 491 -20.32 59.92 35.74
CA SER A 491 -20.54 58.48 35.76
C SER A 491 -21.40 57.90 34.64
N LEU A 492 -20.78 57.80 33.46
CA LEU A 492 -20.95 56.66 32.53
C LEU A 492 -19.68 56.56 31.67
N ARG A 493 -18.65 55.97 32.27
CA ARG A 493 -17.50 55.36 31.59
C ARG A 493 -17.06 54.18 32.45
N THR A 494 -17.40 52.98 32.02
CA THR A 494 -16.58 51.76 32.10
C THR A 494 -17.20 50.74 31.19
#